data_AF-A0AAD0YWG3-F1
#
_entry.id   AF-A0AAD0YWG3-F1
#
_cell.length_a   1.000
_cell.length_b   1.000
_cell.length_c   1.000
_cell.angle_alpha   90.00
_cell.angle_beta   90.00
_cell.angle_gamma   90.00
#
_symmetry.space_group_name_H-M   'P 1'
#
loop_
_entity.id
_entity.type
_entity.pdbx_description
1 polymer ?
#
loop_
_entity_poly.entity_id
_entity_poly.type
_entity_poly.pdbx_seq_one_letter_code
_entity_poly.pdbx_strand_id
1 'polypeptide(L)'
;MENSEYIIALLQQHKILVTANLVHYKDDFIFQKEMDKLIDVVCDDKEAFNFYSLNYHEALNEGRTGNIQKAEMLITRAKKYIDCDSLQPEEKDLYDLISIPIQAFISYKKSDYSLAKQQTYETMLLDEKLEQYNASVSYHKIQQLHNISRIEMKEQNAENVCKIFNLLYRSLLLSEKVRYRDIEFCYEDHSESLKKLRKLMLAQITNEYIPFLDQCGNKEEVLDRTFDEVLQKQSAVHDDLKSFVYWVQLKKNSINCQEWNIDLLQQFIAGSADYTSVTAIDSLYNDIKKDFLN
;
A
#
# COMPACT_ATOMS: atom_id res chain seq x y z
N MET A 1 -19.42 -27.61 15.74
CA MET A 1 -20.13 -26.60 16.55
C MET A 1 -19.20 -25.98 17.58
N GLU A 2 -18.61 -26.72 18.52
CA GLU A 2 -17.70 -26.16 19.55
C GLU A 2 -16.46 -25.45 18.99
N ASN A 3 -15.82 -26.00 17.94
CA ASN A 3 -14.65 -25.37 17.31
C ASN A 3 -14.98 -24.02 16.65
N SER A 4 -16.16 -23.90 16.03
CA SER A 4 -16.58 -22.66 15.35
C SER A 4 -16.88 -21.54 16.34
N GLU A 5 -17.55 -21.85 17.46
CA GLU A 5 -17.80 -20.89 18.55
C GLU A 5 -16.49 -20.40 19.19
N TYR A 6 -15.55 -21.31 19.43
CA TYR A 6 -14.23 -20.98 19.94
C TYR A 6 -13.45 -20.05 18.99
N ILE A 7 -13.44 -20.35 17.69
CA ILE A 7 -12.77 -19.52 16.69
C ILE A 7 -13.42 -18.12 16.60
N ILE A 8 -14.75 -18.05 16.60
CA ILE A 8 -15.49 -16.78 16.62
C ILE A 8 -15.08 -15.95 17.84
N ALA A 9 -15.01 -16.55 19.01
CA ALA A 9 -14.58 -15.87 20.23
C ALA A 9 -13.12 -15.37 20.15
N LEU A 10 -12.21 -16.18 19.60
CA LEU A 10 -10.81 -15.79 19.38
C LEU A 10 -10.68 -14.56 18.46
N LEU A 11 -11.36 -14.57 17.31
CA LEU A 11 -11.33 -13.47 16.36
C LEU A 11 -11.92 -12.18 16.96
N GLN A 12 -13.01 -12.29 17.74
CA GLN A 12 -13.61 -11.16 18.44
C GLN A 12 -12.69 -10.57 19.51
N GLN A 13 -12.02 -11.41 20.31
CA GLN A 13 -11.04 -10.95 21.29
C GLN A 13 -9.87 -10.22 20.60
N HIS A 14 -9.34 -10.78 19.52
CA HIS A 14 -8.26 -10.16 18.76
C HIS A 14 -8.68 -8.83 18.12
N LYS A 15 -9.90 -8.76 17.59
CA LYS A 15 -10.47 -7.51 17.05
C LYS A 15 -10.45 -6.37 18.07
N ILE A 16 -10.79 -6.66 19.33
CA ILE A 16 -10.76 -5.67 20.42
C ILE A 16 -9.33 -5.17 20.65
N LEU A 17 -8.34 -6.09 20.65
CA LEU A 17 -6.94 -5.76 20.82
C LEU A 17 -6.40 -4.88 19.69
N VAL A 18 -6.66 -5.25 18.43
CA VAL A 18 -6.24 -4.45 17.26
C VAL A 18 -6.88 -3.07 17.24
N THR A 19 -8.15 -2.96 17.64
CA THR A 19 -8.85 -1.66 17.75
C THR A 19 -8.18 -0.74 18.78
N ALA A 20 -7.64 -1.29 19.88
CA ALA A 20 -6.91 -0.51 20.87
C ALA A 20 -5.54 0.00 20.36
N ASN A 21 -4.95 -0.66 19.35
CA ASN A 21 -3.65 -0.32 18.77
C ASN A 21 -3.70 0.74 17.65
N LEU A 22 -4.89 1.14 17.19
CA LEU A 22 -5.11 2.12 16.11
C LEU A 22 -4.49 3.51 16.36
N VAL A 23 -4.03 3.80 17.58
CA VAL A 23 -3.55 5.14 17.99
C VAL A 23 -2.08 5.40 17.58
N HIS A 24 -1.29 4.39 17.18
CA HIS A 24 0.18 4.52 17.20
C HIS A 24 0.94 4.35 15.87
N TYR A 25 0.27 4.27 14.72
CA TYR A 25 0.95 3.94 13.47
C TYR A 25 0.41 4.72 12.26
N LYS A 26 1.18 5.69 11.77
CA LYS A 26 0.95 6.35 10.47
C LYS A 26 2.24 6.33 9.66
N ASP A 27 2.16 5.71 8.49
CA ASP A 27 3.14 5.68 7.39
C ASP A 27 3.51 7.09 6.90
N ASP A 28 2.52 8.00 6.85
CA ASP A 28 2.67 9.39 6.40
C ASP A 28 3.84 10.13 7.12
N PHE A 29 4.12 9.81 8.39
CA PHE A 29 5.25 10.42 9.13
C PHE A 29 6.62 9.96 8.64
N ILE A 30 6.74 8.69 8.23
CA ILE A 30 8.01 8.16 7.73
C ILE A 30 8.27 8.76 6.36
N PHE A 31 7.30 8.74 5.45
CA PHE A 31 7.46 9.36 4.13
C PHE A 31 7.76 10.86 4.20
N GLN A 32 7.08 11.62 5.06
CA GLN A 32 7.37 13.05 5.21
C GLN A 32 8.82 13.28 5.67
N LYS A 33 9.24 12.58 6.73
CA LYS A 33 10.61 12.72 7.26
C LYS A 33 11.67 12.35 6.22
N GLU A 34 11.41 11.31 5.42
CA GLU A 34 12.36 10.90 4.38
C GLU A 34 12.34 11.85 3.16
N MET A 35 11.20 12.46 2.85
CA MET A 35 11.10 13.52 1.84
C MET A 35 11.88 14.78 2.27
N ASP A 36 11.78 15.17 3.54
CA ASP A 36 12.57 16.29 4.08
C ASP A 36 14.08 16.02 3.93
N LYS A 37 14.53 14.78 4.19
CA LYS A 37 15.92 14.38 3.96
C LYS A 37 16.31 14.44 2.47
N LEU A 38 15.39 14.06 1.57
CA LEU A 38 15.65 14.09 0.14
C LEU A 38 15.82 15.54 -0.34
N ILE A 39 14.95 16.45 0.11
CA ILE A 39 15.08 17.90 -0.12
C ILE A 39 16.43 18.40 0.40
N ASP A 40 16.83 17.98 1.61
CA ASP A 40 18.08 18.40 2.22
C ASP A 40 19.34 17.97 1.44
N VAL A 41 19.25 16.88 0.68
CA VAL A 41 20.34 16.30 -0.11
C VAL A 41 20.38 16.86 -1.53
N VAL A 42 19.22 17.09 -2.15
CA VAL A 42 19.10 17.40 -3.58
C VAL A 42 19.01 18.90 -3.86
N CYS A 43 18.45 19.68 -2.94
CA CYS A 43 18.12 21.09 -3.19
C CYS A 43 19.09 22.07 -2.53
N ASP A 44 19.44 23.11 -3.28
CA ASP A 44 20.16 24.27 -2.74
C ASP A 44 19.21 25.19 -1.95
N ASP A 45 18.03 25.49 -2.51
CA ASP A 45 16.99 26.29 -1.84
C ASP A 45 15.98 25.41 -1.08
N LYS A 46 16.42 24.92 0.07
CA LYS A 46 15.65 24.06 0.96
C LYS A 46 14.37 24.72 1.47
N GLU A 47 14.38 26.04 1.69
CA GLU A 47 13.23 26.74 2.25
C GLU A 47 12.09 26.80 1.22
N ALA A 48 12.41 27.12 -0.03
CA ALA A 48 11.43 27.12 -1.12
C ALA A 48 10.84 25.72 -1.36
N PHE A 49 11.68 24.67 -1.37
CA PHE A 49 11.23 23.28 -1.56
C PHE A 49 10.38 22.77 -0.39
N ASN A 50 10.73 23.11 0.86
CA ASN A 50 9.90 22.74 2.01
C ASN A 50 8.52 23.43 1.95
N PHE A 51 8.46 24.70 1.56
CA PHE A 51 7.19 25.40 1.38
C PHE A 51 6.35 24.79 0.25
N TYR A 52 7.00 24.46 -0.87
CA TYR A 52 6.38 23.79 -2.01
C TYR A 52 5.79 22.42 -1.60
N SER A 53 6.59 21.58 -0.95
CA SER A 53 6.20 20.26 -0.42
C SER A 53 5.01 20.36 0.54
N LEU A 54 5.04 21.32 1.47
CA LEU A 54 3.97 21.54 2.43
C LEU A 54 2.62 21.87 1.75
N ASN A 55 2.61 22.77 0.77
CA ASN A 55 1.36 23.12 0.07
C ASN A 55 0.80 21.94 -0.73
N TYR A 56 1.66 21.11 -1.30
CA TYR A 56 1.27 19.88 -1.98
C TYR A 56 0.71 18.85 -0.98
N HIS A 57 1.35 18.67 0.17
CA HIS A 57 0.83 17.81 1.23
C HIS A 57 -0.56 18.28 1.72
N GLU A 58 -0.75 19.59 1.92
CA GLU A 58 -2.07 20.16 2.22
C GLU A 58 -3.08 19.91 1.09
N ALA A 59 -2.67 20.03 -0.17
CA ALA A 59 -3.52 19.73 -1.32
C ALA A 59 -3.96 18.26 -1.36
N LEU A 60 -3.06 17.33 -1.04
CA LEU A 60 -3.39 15.91 -0.91
C LEU A 60 -4.43 15.68 0.19
N ASN A 61 -4.29 16.32 1.35
CA ASN A 61 -5.23 16.20 2.46
C ASN A 61 -6.63 16.73 2.08
N GLU A 62 -6.71 17.88 1.42
CA GLU A 62 -7.98 18.40 0.88
C GLU A 62 -8.57 17.48 -0.20
N GLY A 63 -7.73 16.90 -1.06
CA GLY A 63 -8.17 15.92 -2.05
C GLY A 63 -8.75 14.65 -1.40
N ARG A 64 -8.12 14.15 -0.33
CA ARG A 64 -8.57 12.97 0.44
C ARG A 64 -9.95 13.22 1.07
N THR A 65 -10.23 14.44 1.55
CA THR A 65 -11.55 14.83 2.08
C THR A 65 -12.59 15.18 1.00
N GLY A 66 -12.19 15.18 -0.29
CA GLY A 66 -13.07 15.44 -1.42
C GLY A 66 -13.17 16.91 -1.83
N ASN A 67 -12.40 17.81 -1.21
CA ASN A 67 -12.38 19.23 -1.52
C ASN A 67 -11.43 19.55 -2.68
N ILE A 68 -11.79 19.08 -3.88
CA ILE A 68 -10.92 19.15 -5.07
C ILE A 68 -10.56 20.59 -5.45
N GLN A 69 -11.51 21.53 -5.37
CA GLN A 69 -11.26 22.94 -5.71
C GLN A 69 -10.19 23.57 -4.81
N LYS A 70 -10.23 23.29 -3.49
CA LYS A 70 -9.22 23.81 -2.57
C LYS A 70 -7.86 23.16 -2.80
N ALA A 71 -7.83 21.86 -3.12
CA ALA A 71 -6.59 21.17 -3.51
C ALA A 71 -5.93 21.83 -4.74
N GLU A 72 -6.70 22.14 -5.78
CA GLU A 72 -6.20 22.81 -6.99
C GLU A 72 -5.70 24.23 -6.74
N MET A 73 -6.38 24.98 -5.85
CA MET A 73 -5.92 26.30 -5.42
C MET A 73 -4.57 26.22 -4.70
N LEU A 74 -4.38 25.24 -3.81
CA LEU A 74 -3.11 25.00 -3.11
C LEU A 74 -1.98 24.62 -4.08
N ILE A 75 -2.26 23.75 -5.06
CA ILE A 75 -1.31 23.39 -6.13
C ILE A 75 -0.90 24.65 -6.93
N THR A 76 -1.88 25.47 -7.33
CA THR A 76 -1.61 26.71 -8.08
C THR A 76 -0.79 27.70 -7.26
N ARG A 77 -1.04 27.75 -5.95
CA ARG A 77 -0.26 28.58 -5.02
C ARG A 77 1.18 28.07 -4.94
N ALA A 78 1.39 26.78 -4.72
CA ALA A 78 2.71 26.17 -4.57
C ALA A 78 3.64 26.49 -5.75
N LYS A 79 3.13 26.36 -6.99
CA LYS A 79 3.89 26.61 -8.22
C LYS A 79 4.47 28.01 -8.35
N LYS A 80 3.97 29.00 -7.59
CA LYS A 80 4.48 30.39 -7.64
C LYS A 80 5.75 30.60 -6.82
N TYR A 81 6.13 29.64 -5.97
CA TYR A 81 7.24 29.78 -5.01
C TYR A 81 8.55 29.21 -5.51
N ILE A 82 8.54 28.47 -6.62
CA ILE A 82 9.74 27.91 -7.23
C ILE A 82 9.72 28.29 -8.70
N ASP A 83 10.79 28.96 -9.14
CA ASP A 83 11.04 29.19 -10.55
C ASP A 83 11.67 27.94 -11.16
N CYS A 84 10.84 27.11 -11.81
CA CYS A 84 11.25 25.85 -12.40
C CYS A 84 12.38 26.01 -13.44
N ASP A 85 12.45 27.15 -14.13
CA ASP A 85 13.48 27.39 -15.14
C ASP A 85 14.88 27.53 -14.53
N SER A 86 14.95 27.93 -13.25
CA SER A 86 16.20 28.12 -12.51
C SER A 86 16.77 26.84 -11.88
N LEU A 87 15.98 25.77 -11.82
CA LEU A 87 16.34 24.53 -11.13
C LEU A 87 17.38 23.69 -11.89
N GLN A 88 18.29 23.07 -11.13
CA GLN A 88 19.17 22.02 -11.65
C GLN A 88 18.37 20.77 -12.04
N PRO A 89 18.92 19.88 -12.89
CA PRO A 89 18.20 18.68 -13.34
C PRO A 89 17.63 17.82 -12.21
N GLU A 90 18.40 17.59 -11.15
CA GLU A 90 18.00 16.77 -10.00
C GLU A 90 16.91 17.46 -9.16
N GLU A 91 16.98 18.78 -9.04
CA GLU A 91 15.96 19.58 -8.38
C GLU A 91 14.64 19.58 -9.18
N LYS A 92 14.71 19.55 -10.52
CA LYS A 92 13.54 19.39 -11.40
C LYS A 92 12.90 18.02 -11.20
N ASP A 93 13.70 16.96 -11.16
CA ASP A 93 13.19 15.61 -10.89
C ASP A 93 12.48 15.56 -9.52
N LEU A 94 13.04 16.20 -8.47
CA LEU A 94 12.40 16.27 -7.15
C LEU A 94 11.16 17.18 -7.12
N TYR A 95 11.17 18.31 -7.83
CA TYR A 95 10.02 19.19 -8.01
C TYR A 95 8.83 18.44 -8.62
N ASP A 96 9.11 17.63 -9.63
CA ASP A 96 8.11 16.78 -10.28
C ASP A 96 7.70 15.61 -9.37
N LEU A 97 8.65 14.98 -8.65
CA LEU A 97 8.36 13.89 -7.72
C LEU A 97 7.39 14.32 -6.61
N ILE A 98 7.52 15.54 -6.10
CA ILE A 98 6.60 16.09 -5.09
C ILE A 98 5.21 16.32 -5.70
N SER A 99 5.13 16.78 -6.96
CA SER A 99 3.90 17.32 -7.51
C SER A 99 3.05 16.34 -8.32
N ILE A 100 3.67 15.57 -9.21
CA ILE A 100 2.99 14.66 -10.13
C ILE A 100 2.15 13.62 -9.40
N PRO A 101 2.59 12.93 -8.32
CA PRO A 101 1.73 11.94 -7.65
C PRO A 101 0.45 12.57 -7.05
N ILE A 102 0.50 13.83 -6.62
CA ILE A 102 -0.68 14.53 -6.12
C ILE A 102 -1.59 14.94 -7.27
N GLN A 103 -1.02 15.40 -8.39
CA GLN A 103 -1.80 15.65 -9.61
C GLN A 103 -2.48 14.37 -10.11
N ALA A 104 -1.78 13.22 -10.10
CA ALA A 104 -2.32 11.91 -10.43
C ALA A 104 -3.51 11.54 -9.52
N PHE A 105 -3.38 11.80 -8.22
CA PHE A 105 -4.46 11.59 -7.27
C PHE A 105 -5.68 12.49 -7.56
N ILE A 106 -5.48 13.76 -7.91
CA ILE A 106 -6.57 14.65 -8.31
C ILE A 106 -7.26 14.16 -9.59
N SER A 107 -6.50 13.73 -10.60
CA SER A 107 -7.03 13.11 -11.83
C SER A 107 -7.86 11.87 -11.50
N TYR A 108 -7.37 11.00 -10.62
CA TYR A 108 -8.10 9.84 -10.11
C TYR A 108 -9.42 10.22 -9.43
N LYS A 109 -9.41 11.26 -8.57
CA LYS A 109 -10.63 11.74 -7.89
C LYS A 109 -11.66 12.33 -8.87
N LYS A 110 -11.21 12.86 -9.99
CA LYS A 110 -12.05 13.34 -11.09
C LYS A 110 -12.50 12.24 -12.06
N SER A 111 -12.09 10.99 -11.81
CA SER A 111 -12.33 9.83 -12.69
C SER A 111 -11.66 9.94 -14.07
N ASP A 112 -10.63 10.79 -14.20
CA ASP A 112 -9.74 10.79 -15.36
C ASP A 112 -8.64 9.74 -15.13
N TYR A 113 -9.03 8.48 -15.28
CA TYR A 113 -8.16 7.33 -14.99
C TYR A 113 -7.00 7.19 -15.97
N SER A 114 -7.19 7.61 -17.23
CA SER A 114 -6.11 7.61 -18.23
C SER A 114 -4.98 8.55 -17.82
N LEU A 115 -5.33 9.80 -17.48
CA LEU A 115 -4.34 10.77 -17.02
C LEU A 115 -3.73 10.36 -15.68
N ALA A 116 -4.54 9.84 -14.74
CA ALA A 116 -4.04 9.36 -13.46
C ALA A 116 -2.99 8.25 -13.61
N LYS A 117 -3.20 7.28 -14.52
CA LYS A 117 -2.21 6.23 -14.79
C LYS A 117 -0.94 6.77 -15.43
N GLN A 118 -1.09 7.70 -16.39
CA GLN A 118 0.06 8.32 -17.04
C GLN A 118 0.93 9.02 -16.00
N GLN A 119 0.34 9.91 -15.19
CA GLN A 119 1.05 10.67 -14.16
C GLN A 119 1.65 9.74 -13.09
N THR A 120 0.91 8.71 -12.65
CA THR A 120 1.44 7.74 -11.68
C THR A 120 2.65 6.98 -12.24
N TYR A 121 2.65 6.65 -13.53
CA TYR A 121 3.79 6.01 -14.19
C TYR A 121 4.96 6.99 -14.39
N GLU A 122 4.70 8.25 -14.72
CA GLU A 122 5.72 9.31 -14.74
C GLU A 122 6.40 9.45 -13.37
N THR A 123 5.64 9.41 -12.27
CA THR A 123 6.21 9.39 -10.91
C THR A 123 7.16 8.22 -10.69
N MET A 124 6.82 7.01 -11.16
CA MET A 124 7.70 5.84 -10.99
C MET A 124 9.04 6.00 -11.72
N LEU A 125 9.05 6.70 -12.87
CA LEU A 125 10.28 6.99 -13.61
C LEU A 125 11.15 8.01 -12.85
N LEU A 126 10.53 8.96 -12.16
CA LEU A 126 11.24 9.91 -11.28
C LEU A 126 11.80 9.21 -10.04
N ASP A 127 11.02 8.31 -9.44
CA ASP A 127 11.47 7.48 -8.32
C ASP A 127 12.75 6.72 -8.69
N GLU A 128 12.81 6.07 -9.86
CA GLU A 128 13.99 5.32 -10.32
C GLU A 128 15.26 6.19 -10.44
N LYS A 129 15.12 7.46 -10.84
CA LYS A 129 16.25 8.40 -10.89
C LYS A 129 16.71 8.84 -9.50
N LEU A 130 15.77 8.97 -8.57
CA LEU A 130 16.00 9.58 -7.26
C LEU A 130 16.31 8.55 -6.15
N GLU A 131 16.12 7.25 -6.41
CA GLU A 131 16.40 6.15 -5.49
C GLU A 131 17.82 6.16 -4.91
N GLN A 132 18.81 6.60 -5.71
CA GLN A 132 20.20 6.68 -5.27
C GLN A 132 20.43 7.70 -4.13
N TYR A 133 19.54 8.68 -3.95
CA TYR A 133 19.70 9.72 -2.94
C TYR A 133 19.02 9.35 -1.61
N ASN A 134 17.96 8.55 -1.63
CA ASN A 134 17.29 8.07 -0.43
C ASN A 134 16.60 6.73 -0.67
N ALA A 135 16.97 5.70 0.10
CA ALA A 135 16.40 4.36 -0.01
C ALA A 135 14.87 4.29 0.18
N SER A 136 14.27 5.25 0.90
CA SER A 136 12.81 5.34 1.06
C SER A 136 12.06 5.58 -0.24
N VAL A 137 12.72 6.15 -1.26
CA VAL A 137 12.14 6.39 -2.59
C VAL A 137 11.71 5.07 -3.23
N SER A 138 12.41 3.95 -2.95
CA SER A 138 11.98 2.62 -3.39
C SER A 138 10.59 2.22 -2.85
N TYR A 139 10.27 2.61 -1.61
CA TYR A 139 8.94 2.40 -1.03
C TYR A 139 7.92 3.36 -1.62
N HIS A 140 8.31 4.59 -1.97
CA HIS A 140 7.44 5.51 -2.69
C HIS A 140 7.08 4.97 -4.09
N LYS A 141 8.05 4.36 -4.79
CA LYS A 141 7.84 3.67 -6.07
C LYS A 141 6.85 2.53 -5.93
N ILE A 142 6.99 1.69 -4.90
CA ILE A 142 6.02 0.63 -4.58
C ILE A 142 4.62 1.21 -4.30
N GLN A 143 4.55 2.35 -3.60
CA GLN A 143 3.29 3.05 -3.36
C GLN A 143 2.63 3.52 -4.67
N GLN A 144 3.41 3.92 -5.68
CA GLN A 144 2.87 4.24 -7.01
C GLN A 144 2.30 3.00 -7.69
N LEU A 145 2.95 1.84 -7.55
CA LEU A 145 2.42 0.59 -8.13
C LEU A 145 1.10 0.20 -7.46
N HIS A 146 1.00 0.40 -6.14
CA HIS A 146 -0.26 0.28 -5.42
C HIS A 146 -1.32 1.30 -5.90
N ASN A 147 -0.93 2.53 -6.21
CA ASN A 147 -1.85 3.51 -6.80
C ASN A 147 -2.40 3.06 -8.16
N ILE A 148 -1.59 2.40 -9.00
CA ILE A 148 -2.10 1.82 -10.25
C ILE A 148 -3.16 0.75 -9.96
N SER A 149 -2.98 -0.13 -8.97
CA SER A 149 -4.01 -1.14 -8.66
C SER A 149 -5.33 -0.48 -8.22
N ARG A 150 -5.28 0.62 -7.46
CA ARG A 150 -6.48 1.41 -7.11
C ARG A 150 -7.22 1.93 -8.34
N ILE A 151 -6.49 2.40 -9.34
CA ILE A 151 -7.09 2.88 -10.60
C ILE A 151 -7.70 1.70 -11.37
N GLU A 152 -6.97 0.59 -11.54
CA GLU A 152 -7.47 -0.61 -12.23
C GLU A 152 -8.71 -1.21 -11.51
N MET A 153 -8.77 -1.14 -10.18
CA MET A 153 -9.96 -1.52 -9.41
C MET A 153 -11.17 -0.63 -9.73
N LYS A 154 -10.97 0.68 -9.92
CA LYS A 154 -12.06 1.59 -10.33
C LYS A 154 -12.56 1.33 -11.73
N GLU A 155 -11.67 0.93 -12.63
CA GLU A 155 -11.99 0.54 -14.01
C GLU A 155 -12.45 -0.92 -14.12
N GLN A 156 -12.57 -1.64 -13.01
CA GLN A 156 -13.02 -3.04 -12.95
C GLN A 156 -12.14 -4.00 -13.76
N ASN A 157 -10.85 -3.69 -13.90
CA ASN A 157 -9.89 -4.52 -14.62
C ASN A 157 -9.25 -5.55 -13.69
N ALA A 158 -10.02 -6.59 -13.33
CA ALA A 158 -9.61 -7.60 -12.36
C ALA A 158 -8.29 -8.32 -12.72
N GLU A 159 -8.01 -8.52 -14.01
CA GLU A 159 -6.77 -9.15 -14.47
C GLU A 159 -5.53 -8.32 -14.10
N ASN A 160 -5.54 -7.03 -14.43
CA ASN A 160 -4.43 -6.15 -14.07
C ASN A 160 -4.33 -5.96 -12.56
N VAL A 161 -5.46 -5.90 -11.85
CA VAL A 161 -5.48 -5.83 -10.39
C VAL A 161 -4.75 -7.04 -9.78
N CYS A 162 -5.08 -8.27 -10.18
CA CYS A 162 -4.43 -9.48 -9.69
C CYS A 162 -2.93 -9.48 -10.01
N LYS A 163 -2.56 -9.10 -11.24
CA LYS A 163 -1.16 -9.01 -11.67
C LYS A 163 -0.38 -8.03 -10.80
N ILE A 164 -0.93 -6.85 -10.54
CA ILE A 164 -0.25 -5.83 -9.74
C ILE A 164 -0.15 -6.26 -8.27
N PHE A 165 -1.21 -6.79 -7.67
CA PHE A 165 -1.14 -7.29 -6.30
C PHE A 165 -0.13 -8.44 -6.16
N ASN A 166 -0.07 -9.36 -7.12
CA ASN A 166 0.97 -10.40 -7.15
C ASN A 166 2.38 -9.79 -7.13
N LEU A 167 2.66 -8.80 -7.98
CA LEU A 167 3.96 -8.10 -7.99
C LEU A 167 4.25 -7.42 -6.65
N LEU A 168 3.27 -6.73 -6.07
CA LEU A 168 3.39 -6.07 -4.77
C LEU A 168 3.71 -7.08 -3.66
N TYR A 169 3.00 -8.20 -3.58
CA TYR A 169 3.23 -9.21 -2.56
C TYR A 169 4.54 -9.97 -2.76
N ARG A 170 4.93 -10.28 -3.99
CA ARG A 170 6.24 -10.90 -4.25
C ARG A 170 7.39 -9.98 -3.87
N SER A 171 7.29 -8.70 -4.22
CA SER A 171 8.25 -7.71 -3.75
C SER A 171 8.25 -7.65 -2.22
N LEU A 172 7.12 -7.31 -1.59
CA LEU A 172 7.08 -7.00 -0.17
C LEU A 172 7.12 -8.21 0.78
N LEU A 173 6.73 -9.43 0.39
CA LEU A 173 6.82 -10.62 1.25
C LEU A 173 8.06 -11.45 0.98
N LEU A 174 8.44 -11.61 -0.29
CA LEU A 174 9.58 -12.46 -0.68
C LEU A 174 10.87 -11.68 -0.93
N SER A 175 10.82 -10.34 -0.88
CA SER A 175 11.96 -9.47 -1.25
C SER A 175 12.45 -9.73 -2.67
N GLU A 176 11.55 -10.16 -3.55
CA GLU A 176 11.87 -10.40 -4.95
C GLU A 176 11.95 -9.09 -5.73
N LYS A 177 12.93 -9.03 -6.62
CA LYS A 177 12.98 -8.01 -7.66
C LYS A 177 11.92 -8.32 -8.70
N VAL A 178 10.96 -7.42 -8.87
CA VAL A 178 9.83 -7.57 -9.79
C VAL A 178 9.80 -6.46 -10.83
N ARG A 179 9.07 -6.64 -11.93
CA ARG A 179 8.99 -5.66 -13.01
C ARG A 179 7.55 -5.37 -13.39
N TYR A 180 7.21 -4.08 -13.48
CA TYR A 180 5.96 -3.60 -14.06
C TYR A 180 6.28 -2.71 -15.25
N ARG A 181 5.88 -3.15 -16.45
CA ARG A 181 6.32 -2.58 -17.74
C ARG A 181 7.85 -2.63 -17.85
N ASP A 182 8.49 -1.49 -17.97
CA ASP A 182 9.92 -1.28 -18.05
C ASP A 182 10.56 -0.89 -16.71
N ILE A 183 9.75 -0.66 -15.66
CA ILE A 183 10.22 -0.22 -14.35
C ILE A 183 10.42 -1.41 -13.42
N GLU A 184 11.55 -1.40 -12.73
CA GLU A 184 11.95 -2.43 -11.79
C GLU A 184 11.70 -2.02 -10.34
N PHE A 185 11.14 -2.94 -9.54
CA PHE A 185 10.78 -2.72 -8.15
C PHE A 185 11.61 -3.66 -7.28
N CYS A 186 12.45 -3.05 -6.46
CA CYS A 186 13.24 -3.67 -5.42
C CYS A 186 13.31 -2.67 -4.26
N TYR A 187 13.38 -3.13 -3.02
CA TYR A 187 13.65 -2.29 -1.87
C TYR A 187 14.75 -2.93 -1.03
N GLU A 188 15.33 -2.12 -0.16
CA GLU A 188 16.34 -2.56 0.78
C GLU A 188 15.96 -2.07 2.19
N ASP A 189 15.83 -3.03 3.12
CA ASP A 189 15.47 -2.80 4.52
C ASP A 189 16.68 -2.28 5.33
N HIS A 190 17.30 -1.19 4.88
CA HIS A 190 18.55 -0.64 5.46
C HIS A 190 18.42 -0.12 6.89
N SER A 191 17.20 0.05 7.40
CA SER A 191 16.94 0.55 8.75
C SER A 191 15.66 -0.04 9.34
N GLU A 192 15.54 -0.01 10.66
CA GLU A 192 14.33 -0.44 11.37
C GLU A 192 13.10 0.39 10.97
N SER A 193 13.27 1.67 10.64
CA SER A 193 12.18 2.49 10.12
C SER A 193 11.66 2.01 8.75
N LEU A 194 12.53 1.54 7.88
CA LEU A 194 12.15 1.03 6.56
C LEU A 194 11.52 -0.37 6.65
N LYS A 195 12.01 -1.24 7.53
CA LYS A 195 11.34 -2.52 7.87
C LYS A 195 9.93 -2.29 8.38
N LYS A 196 9.78 -1.32 9.28
CA LYS A 196 8.48 -0.89 9.80
C LYS A 196 7.56 -0.36 8.68
N LEU A 197 8.12 0.43 7.75
CA LEU A 197 7.37 0.93 6.59
C LEU A 197 6.90 -0.21 5.67
N ARG A 198 7.76 -1.19 5.38
CA ARG A 198 7.42 -2.41 4.61
C ARG A 198 6.19 -3.10 5.18
N LYS A 199 6.17 -3.35 6.50
CA LYS A 199 5.05 -4.01 7.18
C LYS A 199 3.77 -3.17 7.12
N LEU A 200 3.88 -1.85 7.27
CA LEU A 200 2.72 -0.93 7.16
C LEU A 200 2.13 -0.92 5.76
N MET A 201 2.98 -0.86 4.74
CA MET A 201 2.53 -0.91 3.34
C MET A 201 1.85 -2.24 3.03
N LEU A 202 2.41 -3.37 3.48
CA LEU A 202 1.75 -4.69 3.37
C LEU A 202 0.37 -4.71 4.02
N ALA A 203 0.24 -4.14 5.22
CA ALA A 203 -1.04 -4.03 5.91
C ALA A 203 -2.04 -3.20 5.09
N GLN A 204 -1.63 -2.02 4.61
CA GLN A 204 -2.48 -1.15 3.80
C GLN A 204 -2.93 -1.82 2.49
N ILE A 205 -1.98 -2.40 1.73
CA ILE A 205 -2.23 -3.13 0.49
C ILE A 205 -3.21 -4.27 0.73
N THR A 206 -3.02 -5.04 1.82
CA THR A 206 -3.91 -6.15 2.17
C THR A 206 -5.30 -5.67 2.57
N ASN A 207 -5.40 -4.58 3.32
CA ASN A 207 -6.69 -4.02 3.71
C ASN A 207 -7.50 -3.50 2.51
N GLU A 208 -6.85 -3.11 1.42
CA GLU A 208 -7.51 -2.70 0.18
C GLU A 208 -7.79 -3.86 -0.77
N TYR A 209 -6.92 -4.88 -0.78
CA TYR A 209 -7.12 -6.11 -1.54
C TYR A 209 -8.33 -6.91 -1.05
N ILE A 210 -8.53 -6.99 0.26
CA ILE A 210 -9.60 -7.82 0.86
C ILE A 210 -10.99 -7.45 0.34
N PRO A 211 -11.42 -6.17 0.39
CA PRO A 211 -12.71 -5.78 -0.17
C PRO A 211 -12.85 -6.09 -1.67
N PHE A 212 -11.76 -5.98 -2.44
CA PHE A 212 -11.75 -6.36 -3.86
C PHE A 212 -12.00 -7.86 -4.03
N LEU A 213 -11.22 -8.70 -3.36
CA LEU A 213 -11.39 -10.16 -3.37
C LEU A 213 -12.81 -10.55 -2.92
N ASP A 214 -13.32 -9.91 -1.88
CA ASP A 214 -14.62 -10.25 -1.31
C ASP A 214 -15.81 -9.93 -2.21
N GLN A 215 -15.63 -9.02 -3.17
CA GLN A 215 -16.62 -8.64 -4.18
C GLN A 215 -16.52 -9.49 -5.46
N CYS A 216 -15.42 -10.21 -5.68
CA CYS A 216 -15.25 -11.07 -6.85
C CYS A 216 -16.16 -12.31 -6.75
N GLY A 217 -16.78 -12.69 -7.88
CA GLY A 217 -17.53 -13.94 -8.01
C GLY A 217 -16.64 -15.18 -8.10
N ASN A 218 -15.42 -15.03 -8.62
CA ASN A 218 -14.41 -16.07 -8.81
C ASN A 218 -13.25 -15.95 -7.80
N LYS A 219 -13.58 -15.88 -6.50
CA LYS A 219 -12.61 -15.60 -5.43
C LYS A 219 -11.40 -16.54 -5.41
N GLU A 220 -11.63 -17.84 -5.63
CA GLU A 220 -10.56 -18.84 -5.65
C GLU A 220 -9.51 -18.52 -6.71
N GLU A 221 -9.95 -18.32 -7.96
CA GLU A 221 -9.06 -17.96 -9.08
C GLU A 221 -8.30 -16.66 -8.81
N VAL A 222 -8.98 -15.63 -8.29
CA VAL A 222 -8.37 -14.34 -7.96
C VAL A 222 -7.31 -14.48 -6.86
N LEU A 223 -7.60 -15.28 -5.83
CA LEU A 223 -6.66 -15.53 -4.74
C LEU A 223 -5.43 -16.28 -5.23
N ASP A 224 -5.62 -17.34 -6.01
CA ASP A 224 -4.55 -18.17 -6.57
C ASP A 224 -3.65 -17.36 -7.50
N ARG A 225 -4.24 -16.62 -8.45
CA ARG A 225 -3.47 -15.72 -9.34
C ARG A 225 -2.69 -14.65 -8.58
N THR A 226 -3.18 -14.22 -7.42
CA THR A 226 -2.50 -13.21 -6.60
C THR A 226 -1.36 -13.84 -5.79
N PHE A 227 -1.56 -15.01 -5.19
CA PHE A 227 -0.69 -15.54 -4.13
C PHE A 227 0.03 -16.86 -4.42
N ASP A 228 -0.24 -17.55 -5.53
CA ASP A 228 0.36 -18.86 -5.81
C ASP A 228 1.89 -18.87 -5.67
N GLU A 229 2.57 -17.87 -6.23
CA GLU A 229 4.02 -17.74 -6.14
C GLU A 229 4.50 -17.51 -4.69
N VAL A 230 3.76 -16.71 -3.92
CA VAL A 230 4.06 -16.43 -2.50
C VAL A 230 3.89 -17.70 -1.67
N LEU A 231 2.81 -18.47 -1.90
CA LEU A 231 2.55 -19.72 -1.19
C LEU A 231 3.59 -20.80 -1.51
N GLN A 232 4.03 -20.90 -2.77
CA GLN A 232 5.10 -21.83 -3.17
C GLN A 232 6.44 -21.51 -2.51
N LYS A 233 6.71 -20.21 -2.24
CA LYS A 233 7.98 -19.73 -1.67
C LYS A 233 7.85 -19.24 -0.23
N GLN A 234 6.77 -19.63 0.47
CA GLN A 234 6.43 -19.10 1.79
C GLN A 234 7.53 -19.27 2.85
N SER A 235 8.41 -20.26 2.69
CA SER A 235 9.55 -20.48 3.58
C SER A 235 10.58 -19.35 3.54
N ALA A 236 10.59 -18.53 2.49
CA ALA A 236 11.45 -17.35 2.35
C ALA A 236 10.87 -16.09 3.01
N VAL A 237 9.60 -16.12 3.44
CA VAL A 237 8.96 -14.97 4.09
C VAL A 237 9.51 -14.81 5.51
N HIS A 238 9.97 -13.60 5.83
CA HIS A 238 10.50 -13.27 7.14
C HIS A 238 9.42 -13.44 8.24
N ASP A 239 9.83 -13.89 9.44
CA ASP A 239 8.90 -14.33 10.48
C ASP A 239 7.91 -13.25 10.94
N ASP A 240 8.34 -11.99 10.96
CA ASP A 240 7.51 -10.82 11.33
C ASP A 240 6.42 -10.48 10.31
N LEU A 241 6.49 -11.06 9.10
CA LEU A 241 5.51 -10.92 8.01
C LEU A 241 4.69 -12.18 7.76
N LYS A 242 4.99 -13.30 8.44
CA LYS A 242 4.31 -14.58 8.21
C LYS A 242 2.80 -14.55 8.48
N SER A 243 2.33 -13.64 9.33
CA SER A 243 0.89 -13.45 9.57
C SER A 243 0.11 -13.12 8.30
N PHE A 244 0.71 -12.42 7.32
CA PHE A 244 0.09 -12.20 6.01
C PHE A 244 -0.11 -13.50 5.23
N VAL A 245 0.89 -14.40 5.25
CA VAL A 245 0.80 -15.72 4.59
C VAL A 245 -0.26 -16.59 5.26
N TYR A 246 -0.29 -16.59 6.60
CA TYR A 246 -1.29 -17.35 7.36
C TYR A 246 -2.70 -16.86 7.07
N TRP A 247 -2.90 -15.54 6.92
CA TRP A 247 -4.17 -14.98 6.48
C TRP A 247 -4.60 -15.51 5.10
N VAL A 248 -3.69 -15.54 4.11
CA VAL A 248 -3.97 -16.08 2.77
C VAL A 248 -4.40 -17.54 2.84
N GLN A 249 -3.69 -18.36 3.62
CA GLN A 249 -4.01 -19.78 3.80
C GLN A 249 -5.39 -19.98 4.45
N LEU A 250 -5.69 -19.24 5.52
CA LEU A 250 -7.02 -19.27 6.15
C LEU A 250 -8.12 -18.86 5.18
N LYS A 251 -7.89 -17.81 4.37
CA LYS A 251 -8.86 -17.36 3.36
C LYS A 251 -9.06 -18.41 2.26
N LYS A 252 -8.00 -19.08 1.81
CA LYS A 252 -8.07 -20.19 0.85
C LYS A 252 -8.88 -21.37 1.41
N ASN A 253 -8.62 -21.77 2.65
CA ASN A 253 -9.37 -22.84 3.31
C ASN A 253 -10.87 -22.50 3.36
N SER A 254 -11.19 -21.26 3.72
CA SER A 254 -12.57 -20.79 3.78
C SER A 254 -13.26 -20.81 2.41
N ILE A 255 -12.63 -20.27 1.37
CA ILE A 255 -13.20 -20.26 0.01
C ILE A 255 -13.44 -21.68 -0.50
N ASN A 256 -12.55 -22.62 -0.14
CA ASN A 256 -12.60 -24.01 -0.60
C ASN A 256 -13.40 -24.92 0.34
N CYS A 257 -14.15 -24.36 1.30
CA CYS A 257 -14.95 -25.09 2.29
C CYS A 257 -14.17 -26.17 3.04
N GLN A 258 -12.90 -25.92 3.32
CA GLN A 258 -12.04 -26.80 4.11
C GLN A 258 -12.21 -26.55 5.61
N GLU A 259 -11.87 -27.53 6.43
CA GLU A 259 -11.88 -27.36 7.89
C GLU A 259 -10.93 -26.23 8.33
N TRP A 260 -11.41 -25.42 9.26
CA TRP A 260 -10.65 -24.32 9.83
C TRP A 260 -9.49 -24.85 10.68
N ASN A 261 -8.27 -24.46 10.32
CA ASN A 261 -7.05 -24.84 11.04
C ASN A 261 -6.84 -23.90 12.24
N ILE A 262 -7.09 -24.41 13.46
CA ILE A 262 -6.98 -23.65 14.71
C ILE A 262 -5.54 -23.19 14.98
N ASP A 263 -4.55 -24.05 14.73
CA ASP A 263 -3.14 -23.71 14.95
C ASP A 263 -2.71 -22.56 14.04
N LEU A 264 -3.12 -22.62 12.77
CA LEU A 264 -2.85 -21.56 11.79
C LEU A 264 -3.54 -20.25 12.19
N LEU A 265 -4.77 -20.32 12.68
CA LEU A 265 -5.49 -19.15 13.20
C LEU A 265 -4.77 -18.52 14.39
N GLN A 266 -4.31 -19.33 15.35
CA GLN A 266 -3.56 -18.84 16.51
C GLN A 266 -2.24 -18.18 16.08
N GLN A 267 -1.55 -18.75 15.10
CA GLN A 267 -0.33 -18.16 14.52
C GLN A 267 -0.62 -16.82 13.81
N PHE A 268 -1.71 -16.74 13.04
CA PHE A 268 -2.18 -15.49 12.45
C PHE A 268 -2.44 -14.42 13.52
N ILE A 269 -3.21 -14.76 14.56
CA ILE A 269 -3.56 -13.84 15.65
C ILE A 269 -2.30 -13.34 16.37
N ALA A 270 -1.40 -14.25 16.75
CA ALA A 270 -0.15 -13.90 17.43
C ALA A 270 0.72 -12.95 16.59
N GLY A 271 0.81 -13.17 15.28
CA GLY A 271 1.61 -12.35 14.37
C GLY A 271 0.92 -11.09 13.83
N SER A 272 -0.34 -10.82 14.21
CA SER A 272 -1.11 -9.66 13.72
C SER A 272 -1.58 -8.71 14.82
N ALA A 273 -1.02 -8.83 16.03
CA ALA A 273 -1.35 -7.96 17.16
C ALA A 273 -1.05 -6.48 16.89
N ASP A 274 -0.07 -6.18 16.04
CA ASP A 274 0.34 -4.81 15.69
C ASP A 274 -0.30 -4.29 14.39
N TYR A 275 -1.32 -4.98 13.87
CA TYR A 275 -2.05 -4.51 12.69
C TYR A 275 -2.78 -3.18 12.98
N THR A 276 -2.88 -2.35 11.95
CA THR A 276 -3.52 -1.03 12.00
C THR A 276 -4.94 -1.02 11.46
N SER A 277 -5.53 -2.20 11.22
CA SER A 277 -6.90 -2.36 10.77
C SER A 277 -7.44 -3.73 11.17
N VAL A 278 -8.74 -3.79 11.40
CA VAL A 278 -9.49 -5.02 11.66
C VAL A 278 -9.95 -5.72 10.37
N THR A 279 -9.69 -5.17 9.18
CA THR A 279 -10.20 -5.69 7.89
C THR A 279 -9.90 -7.18 7.67
N ALA A 280 -8.65 -7.61 7.94
CA ALA A 280 -8.26 -9.01 7.81
C ALA A 280 -9.03 -9.94 8.76
N ILE A 281 -9.27 -9.47 9.98
CA ILE A 281 -10.01 -10.20 11.03
C ILE A 281 -11.49 -10.27 10.67
N ASP A 282 -12.07 -9.15 10.24
CA ASP A 282 -13.48 -9.05 9.86
C ASP A 282 -13.80 -9.89 8.63
N SER A 283 -12.89 -9.95 7.66
CA SER A 283 -13.01 -10.86 6.51
C SER A 283 -13.14 -12.31 6.96
N LEU A 284 -12.20 -12.82 7.76
CA LEU A 284 -12.23 -14.20 8.24
C LEU A 284 -13.47 -14.47 9.11
N TYR A 285 -13.81 -13.53 10.00
CA TYR A 285 -14.99 -13.62 10.85
C TYR A 285 -16.28 -13.76 10.04
N ASN A 286 -16.43 -12.95 8.99
CA ASN A 286 -17.62 -12.98 8.14
C ASN A 286 -17.76 -14.28 7.37
N ASP A 287 -16.64 -14.89 6.96
CA ASP A 287 -16.68 -16.17 6.26
C ASP A 287 -17.12 -17.31 7.20
N ILE A 288 -16.54 -17.39 8.40
CA ILE A 288 -16.92 -18.39 9.43
C ILE A 288 -18.38 -18.27 9.81
N LYS A 289 -18.88 -17.04 9.92
CA LYS A 289 -20.29 -16.80 10.26
C LYS A 289 -21.23 -17.29 9.15
N LYS A 290 -20.83 -17.20 7.88
CA LYS A 290 -21.62 -17.75 6.77
C LYS A 290 -21.64 -19.27 6.81
N ASP A 291 -20.49 -19.89 7.08
CA ASP A 291 -20.39 -21.35 7.23
C ASP A 291 -21.25 -21.90 8.38
N PHE A 292 -21.49 -21.08 9.42
CA PHE A 292 -22.34 -21.46 10.57
C PHE A 292 -23.84 -21.28 10.30
N LEU A 293 -24.23 -20.40 9.38
CA LEU A 293 -25.63 -20.09 9.07
C LEU A 293 -26.20 -20.93 7.92
N ASN A 294 -25.34 -21.63 7.19
CA ASN A 294 -25.69 -22.55 6.09
C ASN A 294 -25.62 -24.00 6.58
#